data_AF-A0A1U7YKD0-F1
#
_entry.id   AF-A0A1U7YKD0-F1
#
_cell.length_a   1.000
_cell.length_b   1.000
_cell.length_c   1.000
_cell.angle_alpha   90.00
_cell.angle_beta   90.00
_cell.angle_gamma   90.00
#
_symmetry.space_group_name_H-M   'P 1'
#
loop_
_entity.id
_entity.type
_entity.pdbx_description
1 polymer ?
#
loop_
_entity_poly.entity_id
_entity_poly.type
_entity_poly.pdbx_seq_one_letter_code
_entity_poly.pdbx_strand_id
1 'polypeptide(L)'
;MKRKFSEEQVNLLEQNFEDEHKLKTERKNKLASELGRDPHQVAVWFQNRRARYKNKKLEQEYSKLKTKYDTAIVEKCRLEYLI
;
A
#
# COMPACT_ATOMS: atom_id res chain seq x y z
N MET A 1 8.63 21.02 12.65
CA MET A 1 8.22 20.01 13.66
C MET A 1 7.23 19.04 13.01
N LYS A 2 7.65 17.81 12.66
CA LYS A 2 6.75 16.76 12.12
C LYS A 2 5.85 16.25 13.26
N ARG A 3 4.69 16.86 13.48
CA ARG A 3 3.70 16.34 14.43
C ARG A 3 3.08 15.09 13.83
N LYS A 4 3.31 13.92 14.44
CA LYS A 4 2.64 12.66 14.05
C LYS A 4 1.13 12.86 14.07
N PHE A 5 0.43 12.23 13.13
CA PHE A 5 -1.03 12.10 13.18
C PHE A 5 -1.41 11.28 14.42
N SER A 6 -2.52 11.63 15.08
CA SER A 6 -3.12 10.78 16.10
C SER A 6 -3.69 9.51 15.45
N GLU A 7 -3.99 8.51 16.25
CA GLU A 7 -4.60 7.27 15.77
C GLU A 7 -5.94 7.51 15.07
N GLU A 8 -6.80 8.35 15.65
CA GLU A 8 -8.08 8.76 15.04
C GLU A 8 -7.88 9.46 13.68
N GLN A 9 -6.88 10.34 13.58
CA GLN A 9 -6.54 10.99 12.31
C GLN A 9 -6.03 9.99 11.28
N VAL A 10 -5.24 8.99 11.70
CA VAL A 10 -4.79 7.91 10.81
C VAL A 10 -5.97 7.08 10.34
N ASN A 11 -6.91 6.74 11.21
CA ASN A 11 -8.10 5.97 10.85
C ASN A 11 -8.94 6.70 9.78
N LEU A 12 -9.16 8.00 9.94
CA LEU A 12 -9.89 8.78 8.93
C LEU A 12 -9.13 8.87 7.60
N LEU A 13 -7.80 8.99 7.65
CA LEU A 13 -6.93 8.99 6.47
C LEU A 13 -6.97 7.64 5.73
N GLU A 14 -6.96 6.52 6.46
CA GLU A 14 -7.07 5.17 5.90
C GLU A 14 -8.44 4.94 5.27
N GLN A 15 -9.54 5.30 5.94
CA GLN A 15 -10.90 5.21 5.38
C GLN A 15 -11.01 5.97 4.05
N ASN A 16 -10.53 7.22 4.01
CA ASN A 16 -10.53 8.00 2.76
C ASN A 16 -9.61 7.40 1.68
N PHE A 17 -8.51 6.74 2.08
CA PHE A 17 -7.58 6.11 1.15
C PHE A 17 -8.18 4.85 0.50
N GLU A 18 -8.94 4.06 1.25
CA GLU A 18 -9.64 2.87 0.75
C GLU A 18 -10.71 3.22 -0.30
N ASP A 19 -11.44 4.32 -0.07
CA ASP A 19 -12.43 4.83 -1.03
C ASP A 19 -11.79 5.37 -2.31
N GLU A 20 -10.68 6.12 -2.18
CA GLU A 20 -9.99 6.71 -3.32
C GLU A 20 -8.47 6.80 -3.08
N HIS A 21 -7.73 5.87 -3.67
CA HIS A 21 -6.26 5.82 -3.56
C HIS A 21 -5.54 7.10 -4.09
N LYS A 22 -6.23 7.95 -4.86
CA LYS A 22 -5.73 9.24 -5.37
C LYS A 22 -6.58 10.40 -4.84
N LEU A 23 -6.03 11.11 -3.86
CA LEU A 23 -6.67 12.30 -3.29
C LEU A 23 -6.73 13.45 -4.31
N LYS A 24 -7.93 13.83 -4.73
CA LYS A 24 -8.17 15.05 -5.54
C LYS A 24 -7.90 16.31 -4.71
N THR A 25 -7.47 17.39 -5.37
CA THR A 25 -7.11 18.66 -4.71
C THR A 25 -8.24 19.22 -3.84
N GLU A 26 -9.49 19.11 -4.30
CA GLU A 26 -10.66 19.61 -3.61
C GLU A 26 -10.98 18.82 -2.32
N ARG A 27 -10.90 17.48 -2.40
CA ARG A 27 -11.05 16.59 -1.22
C ARG A 27 -9.89 16.77 -0.23
N LYS A 28 -8.68 17.08 -0.70
CA LYS A 28 -7.51 17.29 0.16
C LYS A 28 -7.71 18.43 1.14
N ASN A 29 -8.19 19.58 0.67
CA ASN A 29 -8.35 20.75 1.53
C ASN A 29 -9.46 20.52 2.57
N LYS A 30 -10.55 19.86 2.18
CA LYS A 30 -11.62 19.44 3.10
C LYS A 30 -11.10 18.49 4.18
N LEU A 31 -10.42 17.42 3.78
CA LEU A 31 -9.86 16.43 4.72
C LEU A 31 -8.82 17.04 5.66
N ALA A 32 -7.99 17.96 5.15
CA ALA A 32 -7.03 18.71 5.97
C ALA A 32 -7.73 19.56 7.04
N SER A 33 -8.83 20.23 6.67
CA SER A 33 -9.65 21.01 7.61
C SER A 33 -10.30 20.12 8.68
N GLU A 34 -10.88 18.98 8.30
CA GLU A 34 -11.50 18.01 9.23
C GLU A 34 -10.48 17.45 10.22
N LEU A 35 -9.26 17.18 9.75
CA LEU A 35 -8.17 16.66 10.58
C LEU A 35 -7.52 17.75 11.45
N GLY A 36 -7.76 19.04 11.19
CA GLY A 36 -7.00 20.14 11.79
C GLY A 36 -5.51 20.09 11.42
N ARG A 37 -5.19 19.67 10.18
CA ARG A 37 -3.82 19.44 9.69
C ARG A 37 -3.54 20.28 8.45
N ASP A 38 -2.26 20.50 8.20
CA ASP A 38 -1.82 21.18 6.99
C ASP A 38 -2.08 20.30 5.75
N PRO A 39 -2.64 20.84 4.65
CA PRO A 39 -2.90 20.08 3.42
C PRO A 39 -1.66 19.40 2.82
N HIS A 40 -0.47 19.96 3.03
CA HIS A 40 0.79 19.32 2.64
C HIS A 40 1.05 18.05 3.45
N GLN A 41 0.79 18.04 4.76
CA GLN A 41 0.94 16.82 5.57
C GLN A 41 0.01 15.71 5.12
N VAL A 42 -1.25 16.04 4.77
CA VAL A 42 -2.20 15.09 4.20
C VAL A 42 -1.69 14.56 2.85
N ALA A 43 -1.18 15.44 1.98
CA ALA A 43 -0.61 15.02 0.69
C ALA A 43 0.58 14.06 0.86
N VAL A 44 1.52 14.38 1.76
CA VAL A 44 2.68 13.55 2.07
C VAL A 44 2.25 12.20 2.65
N TRP A 45 1.24 12.18 3.52
CA TRP A 45 0.69 10.94 4.04
C TRP A 45 0.15 10.06 2.92
N PHE A 46 -0.67 10.60 2.01
CA PHE A 46 -1.21 9.87 0.87
C PHE A 46 -0.12 9.36 -0.09
N GLN A 47 0.93 10.15 -0.33
CA GLN A 47 2.08 9.72 -1.13
C GLN A 47 2.78 8.52 -0.49
N ASN A 48 3.10 8.60 0.80
CA ASN A 48 3.73 7.50 1.53
C ASN A 48 2.84 6.26 1.58
N ARG A 49 1.54 6.45 1.78
CA ARG A 49 0.58 5.35 1.85
C ARG A 49 0.47 4.60 0.53
N ARG A 50 0.45 5.32 -0.61
CA ARG A 50 0.54 4.72 -1.96
C ARG A 50 1.84 3.94 -2.17
N ALA A 51 2.97 4.50 -1.74
CA ALA A 51 4.26 3.81 -1.86
C ALA A 51 4.25 2.48 -1.09
N ARG A 52 3.76 2.48 0.16
CA ARG A 52 3.61 1.26 0.96
C ARG A 52 2.65 0.26 0.31
N TYR A 53 1.52 0.73 -0.21
CA TYR A 53 0.55 -0.12 -0.91
C TYR A 53 1.17 -0.79 -2.14
N LYS A 54 1.88 -0.03 -2.98
CA LYS A 54 2.57 -0.56 -4.17
C LYS A 54 3.65 -1.58 -3.79
N ASN A 55 4.44 -1.30 -2.75
CA ASN A 55 5.47 -2.23 -2.29
C ASN A 55 4.86 -3.54 -1.78
N LYS A 56 3.81 -3.46 -0.94
CA LYS A 56 3.10 -4.65 -0.44
C LYS A 56 2.53 -5.49 -1.59
N LYS A 57 1.95 -4.84 -2.61
CA LYS A 57 1.43 -5.54 -3.79
C LYS A 57 2.57 -6.23 -4.57
N LEU A 58 3.69 -5.55 -4.77
CA LEU A 58 4.84 -6.12 -5.47
C LEU A 58 5.43 -7.32 -4.74
N GLU A 59 5.56 -7.23 -3.42
CA GLU A 59 6.03 -8.32 -2.56
C GLU A 59 5.11 -9.55 -2.64
N GLN A 60 3.79 -9.32 -2.61
CA GLN A 60 2.80 -10.40 -2.78
C GLN A 60 2.90 -11.07 -4.15
N GLU A 61 3.03 -10.29 -5.23
CA GLU A 61 3.17 -10.86 -6.58
C GLU A 61 4.49 -11.63 -6.74
N TYR A 62 5.59 -11.12 -6.16
CA TYR A 62 6.86 -11.82 -6.12
C TYR A 62 6.75 -13.17 -5.38
N SER A 63 6.13 -13.17 -4.20
CA SER A 63 5.91 -14.38 -3.41
C SER A 63 5.11 -15.43 -4.19
N LYS A 64 4.02 -15.04 -4.85
CA LYS A 64 3.23 -15.94 -5.70
C LYS A 64 4.06 -16.52 -6.85
N LEU A 65 4.85 -15.70 -7.51
CA LEU A 65 5.70 -16.14 -8.62
C LEU A 65 6.77 -17.13 -8.13
N LYS A 66 7.38 -16.83 -6.98
CA LYS A 66 8.38 -17.69 -6.35
C LYS A 66 7.81 -19.06 -6.00
N THR A 67 6.63 -19.12 -5.38
CA THR A 67 5.96 -20.40 -5.11
C THR A 67 5.70 -21.21 -6.38
N LYS A 68 5.19 -20.56 -7.45
CA LYS A 68 4.96 -21.24 -8.73
C LYS A 68 6.26 -21.81 -9.33
N TYR A 69 7.34 -21.03 -9.27
CA TYR A 69 8.65 -21.46 -9.72
C TYR A 69 9.15 -22.66 -8.92
N ASP A 70 9.08 -22.60 -7.59
CA ASP A 70 9.55 -23.68 -6.71
C ASP A 70 8.74 -24.97 -6.95
N THR A 71 7.42 -24.88 -7.14
CA THR A 71 6.58 -26.02 -7.55
C THR A 71 6.99 -26.60 -8.90
N ALA A 72 7.25 -25.74 -9.89
CA ALA A 72 7.67 -26.18 -11.22
C ALA A 72 9.04 -26.88 -11.19
N ILE A 73 9.97 -26.43 -10.36
CA ILE A 73 11.27 -27.08 -10.16
C ILE A 73 11.10 -28.46 -9.54
N VAL A 74 10.26 -28.60 -8.51
CA VAL A 74 9.99 -29.90 -7.88
C VAL A 74 9.39 -30.89 -8.88
N GLU A 75 8.41 -30.45 -9.68
CA GLU A 75 7.80 -31.31 -10.69
C GLU A 75 8.79 -31.67 -11.80
N LYS A 76 9.61 -30.71 -12.26
CA LYS A 76 10.68 -30.98 -13.22
C LYS A 76 11.64 -32.04 -12.70
N CYS A 77 12.15 -31.90 -11.48
CA CYS A 77 13.02 -32.90 -10.86
C CYS A 77 12.34 -34.26 -10.77
N ARG A 78 11.08 -34.31 -10.34
CA ARG A 78 10.32 -35.56 -10.28
C ARG A 78 10.26 -36.26 -11.63
N LEU A 79 10.01 -35.53 -12.71
CA LEU A 79 9.96 -36.08 -14.06
C LEU A 79 11.34 -36.52 -14.57
N GLU A 80 12.40 -35.78 -14.25
CA GLU A 80 13.79 -36.12 -14.64
C GLU A 80 14.31 -37.40 -13.96
N TYR A 81 13.82 -37.76 -12.77
CA TYR A 81 14.19 -38.98 -12.05
C TYR A 81 13.23 -40.16 -12.27
N LEU A 82 12.18 -40.00 -13.09
CA LEU A 82 11.23 -41.06 -13.48
C LEU A 82 11.50 -41.63 -14.89
N ILE A 83 12.67 -41.32 -15.48
CA ILE A 83 13.20 -41.86 -16.74
C ILE A 83 14.57 -42.47 -16.44
#